data_AF-A0A3B8ZMQ8-F1
#
_entry.id   AF-A0A3B8ZMQ8-F1
#
_cell.length_a   1.000
_cell.length_b   1.000
_cell.length_c   1.000
_cell.angle_alpha   90.00
_cell.angle_beta   90.00
_cell.angle_gamma   90.00
#
_symmetry.space_group_name_H-M   'P 1'
#
loop_
_entity.id
_entity.type
_entity.pdbx_description
1 polymer ?
#
loop_
_entity_poly.entity_id
_entity_poly.type
_entity_poly.pdbx_seq_one_letter_code
_entity_poly.pdbx_strand_id
1 'polypeptide(L)'
;LAVDRAVEDLTKHRYQAFNLIVCDAESGWVIYNNGEQHEVLPLEEGLNILGNQDLNDPTDDRSQLAHRLLTLQNLDSPVKFLAVASKVFARSPTPTSRASMVIRAHDYGTISSTLIALSPKPRDAIFQYA
;
A
#
# COMPACT_ATOMS: atom_id res chain seq x y z
N LEU A 1 -18.84 7.31 -2.43
CA LEU A 1 -17.65 6.55 -1.97
C LEU A 1 -16.52 7.51 -1.66
N ALA A 2 -15.49 7.08 -0.90
CA ALA A 2 -14.32 7.93 -0.65
C ALA A 2 -13.59 8.33 -1.95
N VAL A 3 -13.59 7.44 -2.95
CA VAL A 3 -13.00 7.68 -4.27
C VAL A 3 -13.66 8.86 -5.01
N ASP A 4 -14.98 9.02 -4.94
CA ASP A 4 -15.69 10.09 -5.64
C ASP A 4 -15.22 11.47 -5.17
N ARG A 5 -15.01 11.62 -3.86
CA ARG A 5 -14.47 12.86 -3.27
C ARG A 5 -13.04 13.12 -3.70
N ALA A 6 -12.21 12.06 -3.76
CA ALA A 6 -10.84 12.18 -4.24
C ALA A 6 -10.82 12.63 -5.71
N VAL A 7 -11.59 11.99 -6.59
CA VAL A 7 -11.68 12.35 -8.01
C VAL A 7 -12.22 13.78 -8.18
N GLU A 8 -13.26 14.17 -7.44
CA GLU A 8 -13.77 15.53 -7.47
C GLU A 8 -12.68 16.57 -7.15
N ASP A 9 -11.84 16.31 -6.14
CA ASP A 9 -10.72 17.19 -5.79
C ASP A 9 -9.64 17.24 -6.89
N LEU A 10 -9.28 16.08 -7.47
CA LEU A 10 -8.33 15.98 -8.57
C LEU A 10 -8.77 16.72 -9.83
N THR A 11 -10.07 16.90 -10.05
CA THR A 11 -10.58 17.71 -11.17
C THR A 11 -10.46 19.21 -10.94
N LYS A 12 -10.39 19.67 -9.68
CA LYS A 12 -10.32 21.08 -9.31
C LYS A 12 -8.88 21.61 -9.25
N HIS A 13 -7.91 20.72 -9.05
CA HIS A 13 -6.53 21.07 -8.79
C HIS A 13 -5.57 20.27 -9.67
N ARG A 14 -4.49 20.93 -10.14
CA ARG A 14 -3.45 20.25 -10.92
C ARG A 14 -2.35 19.76 -9.98
N TYR A 15 -2.29 18.46 -9.78
CA TYR A 15 -1.28 17.78 -8.99
C TYR A 15 -0.14 17.22 -9.87
N GLN A 16 1.05 17.08 -9.29
CA GLN A 16 2.15 16.31 -9.91
C GLN A 16 1.79 14.82 -10.02
N ALA A 17 2.59 14.06 -10.75
CA ALA A 17 2.38 12.63 -10.88
C ALA A 17 2.45 11.91 -9.54
N PHE A 18 1.50 11.00 -9.28
CA PHE A 18 1.43 10.22 -8.04
C PHE A 18 0.63 8.93 -8.26
N ASN A 19 0.81 7.99 -7.32
CA ASN A 19 -0.10 6.86 -7.13
C ASN A 19 -0.82 7.05 -5.78
N LEU A 20 -2.14 6.89 -5.75
CA LEU A 20 -2.97 7.10 -4.57
C LEU A 20 -3.87 5.89 -4.32
N ILE A 21 -3.82 5.35 -3.10
CA ILE A 21 -4.78 4.34 -2.63
C ILE A 21 -5.88 5.05 -1.83
N VAL A 22 -7.13 4.81 -2.20
CA VAL A 22 -8.31 5.30 -1.49
C VAL A 22 -9.14 4.12 -1.03
N CYS A 23 -9.27 3.94 0.27
CA CYS A 23 -10.08 2.87 0.85
C CYS A 23 -11.06 3.42 1.88
N ASP A 24 -12.28 2.89 1.86
CA ASP A 24 -13.29 3.04 2.90
C ASP A 24 -13.78 1.67 3.39
N ALA A 25 -14.87 1.64 4.16
CA ALA A 25 -15.41 0.40 4.70
C ALA A 25 -16.04 -0.52 3.63
N GLU A 26 -16.32 0.00 2.44
CA GLU A 26 -17.09 -0.67 1.39
C GLU A 26 -16.26 -0.97 0.15
N SER A 27 -15.24 -0.16 -0.14
CA SER A 27 -14.48 -0.25 -1.37
C SER A 27 -13.03 0.22 -1.22
N GLY A 28 -12.17 -0.30 -2.09
CA GLY A 28 -10.80 0.16 -2.26
C GLY A 28 -10.55 0.49 -3.73
N TRP A 29 -9.78 1.55 -3.96
CA TRP A 29 -9.44 2.05 -5.29
C TRP A 29 -7.98 2.48 -5.36
N VAL A 30 -7.37 2.32 -6.53
CA VAL A 30 -6.11 2.97 -6.88
C VAL A 30 -6.38 4.05 -7.92
N ILE A 31 -5.76 5.21 -7.73
CA ILE A 31 -5.75 6.31 -8.69
C ILE A 31 -4.32 6.55 -9.14
N TYR A 32 -4.08 6.43 -10.43
CA TYR A 32 -2.83 6.84 -11.08
C TYR A 32 -3.02 8.23 -11.66
N ASN A 33 -2.16 9.18 -11.30
CA ASN A 33 -2.11 10.49 -11.94
C ASN A 33 -0.77 10.65 -12.62
N ASN A 34 -0.76 10.89 -13.94
CA ASN A 34 0.48 11.17 -14.69
C ASN A 34 0.79 12.68 -14.78
N GLY A 35 -0.01 13.54 -14.14
CA GLY A 35 0.14 15.00 -14.17
C GLY A 35 -0.71 15.71 -15.25
N GLU A 36 -1.40 14.94 -16.08
CA GLU A 36 -2.36 15.43 -17.10
C GLU A 36 -3.69 14.68 -17.04
N GLN A 37 -3.63 13.37 -16.92
CA GLN A 37 -4.77 12.45 -16.86
C GLN A 37 -4.67 11.59 -15.62
N HIS A 38 -5.83 11.14 -15.14
CA HIS A 38 -5.93 10.16 -14.08
C HIS A 38 -6.70 8.93 -14.53
N GLU A 39 -6.23 7.78 -14.09
CA GLU A 39 -6.88 6.49 -14.24
C GLU A 39 -7.31 5.99 -12.85
N VAL A 40 -8.53 5.46 -12.77
CA VAL A 40 -9.14 5.01 -11.51
C VAL A 40 -9.53 3.56 -11.66
N LEU A 41 -8.90 2.67 -10.88
CA LEU A 41 -9.14 1.23 -10.93
C LEU A 41 -9.60 0.72 -9.56
N PRO A 42 -10.60 -0.19 -9.51
CA PRO A 42 -10.98 -0.84 -8.25
C PRO A 42 -9.87 -1.78 -7.78
N LEU A 43 -9.70 -1.91 -6.47
CA LEU A 43 -8.87 -2.96 -5.89
C LEU A 43 -9.61 -4.30 -5.96
N GLU A 44 -8.85 -5.39 -6.13
CA GLU A 44 -9.39 -6.75 -6.16
C GLU A 44 -9.67 -7.26 -4.74
N GLU A 45 -10.55 -8.25 -4.61
CA GLU A 45 -10.73 -8.93 -3.32
C GLU A 45 -9.44 -9.68 -2.94
N GLY A 46 -8.94 -9.44 -1.73
CA GLY A 46 -7.74 -10.08 -1.22
C GLY A 46 -6.56 -9.11 -1.07
N LEU A 47 -5.37 -9.55 -1.44
CA LEU A 47 -4.12 -8.81 -1.25
C LEU A 47 -3.78 -7.99 -2.50
N ASN A 48 -3.76 -6.67 -2.34
CA ASN A 48 -3.33 -5.74 -3.38
C ASN A 48 -2.02 -5.08 -2.96
N ILE A 49 -1.07 -4.96 -3.88
CA ILE A 49 0.25 -4.39 -3.63
C ILE A 49 0.55 -3.36 -4.71
N LEU A 50 0.84 -2.14 -4.26
CA LEU A 50 1.25 -1.05 -5.12
C LEU A 50 2.73 -0.74 -4.85
N GLY A 51 3.56 -0.91 -5.89
CA GLY A 51 4.95 -0.48 -5.91
C GLY A 51 5.10 0.92 -6.49
N ASN A 52 6.12 1.09 -7.34
CA ASN A 52 6.31 2.34 -8.10
C ASN A 52 5.57 2.32 -9.46
N GLN A 53 5.12 1.15 -9.90
CA GLN A 53 4.45 0.93 -11.18
C GLN A 53 2.98 0.54 -10.93
N ASP A 54 2.47 -0.38 -11.75
CA ASP A 54 1.08 -0.84 -11.73
C ASP A 54 0.74 -1.66 -10.48
N LEU A 55 -0.55 -1.73 -10.19
CA LEU A 55 -1.12 -2.54 -9.12
C LEU A 55 -0.82 -4.00 -9.40
N ASN A 56 -0.30 -4.70 -8.39
CA ASN A 56 0.01 -6.13 -8.47
C ASN A 56 1.00 -6.46 -9.61
N ASP A 57 1.87 -5.52 -9.98
CA ASP A 57 2.87 -5.71 -11.04
C ASP A 57 3.76 -6.94 -10.75
N PRO A 58 3.69 -8.00 -11.58
CA PRO A 58 4.44 -9.22 -11.38
C PRO A 58 5.94 -9.06 -11.69
N THR A 59 6.35 -7.92 -12.26
CA THR A 59 7.75 -7.64 -12.58
C THR A 59 8.47 -6.86 -11.49
N ASP A 60 7.74 -6.30 -10.52
CA ASP A 60 8.34 -5.62 -9.36
C ASP A 60 8.79 -6.65 -8.31
N ASP A 61 10.11 -6.86 -8.20
CA ASP A 61 10.71 -7.80 -7.26
C ASP A 61 10.35 -7.51 -5.78
N ARG A 62 10.14 -6.24 -5.43
CA ARG A 62 9.75 -5.84 -4.08
C ARG A 62 8.28 -6.18 -3.84
N SER A 63 7.41 -5.94 -4.80
CA SER A 63 6.00 -6.37 -4.75
C SER A 63 5.87 -7.89 -4.64
N GLN A 64 6.63 -8.65 -5.42
CA GLN A 64 6.67 -10.11 -5.33
C GLN A 64 7.16 -10.60 -3.96
N LEU A 65 8.19 -9.96 -3.41
CA LEU A 65 8.68 -10.27 -2.06
C LEU A 65 7.61 -9.98 -1.01
N ALA A 66 6.94 -8.83 -1.06
CA ALA A 66 5.86 -8.48 -0.15
C ALA A 66 4.72 -9.51 -0.23
N HIS A 67 4.28 -9.84 -1.45
CA HIS A 67 3.23 -10.83 -1.70
C HIS A 67 3.58 -12.18 -1.06
N ARG A 68 4.78 -12.69 -1.35
CA ARG A 68 5.26 -13.96 -0.78
C ARG A 68 5.25 -13.91 0.74
N LEU A 69 5.77 -12.86 1.35
CA LEU A 69 5.92 -12.80 2.81
C LEU A 69 4.59 -12.69 3.55
N LEU A 70 3.63 -11.95 2.99
CA LEU A 70 2.30 -11.79 3.58
C LEU A 70 1.45 -13.06 3.41
N THR A 71 1.61 -13.80 2.31
CA THR A 71 0.82 -15.01 2.01
C THR A 71 1.40 -16.30 2.62
N LEU A 72 2.61 -16.26 3.19
CA LEU A 72 3.20 -17.40 3.91
C LEU A 72 2.44 -17.80 5.18
N GLN A 73 1.62 -16.92 5.73
CA GLN A 73 0.87 -17.13 6.95
C GLN A 73 -0.62 -17.07 6.66
N ASN A 74 -1.43 -17.85 7.37
CA ASN A 74 -2.88 -17.70 7.27
C ASN A 74 -3.32 -16.41 8.00
N LEU A 75 -3.92 -15.46 7.28
CA LEU A 75 -4.30 -14.13 7.76
C LEU A 75 -5.81 -14.08 8.08
N ASP A 76 -6.22 -14.74 9.15
CA ASP A 76 -7.62 -14.96 9.53
C ASP A 76 -8.23 -13.84 10.41
N SER A 77 -7.46 -12.81 10.77
CA SER A 77 -7.94 -11.67 11.56
C SER A 77 -7.10 -10.41 11.36
N PRO A 78 -7.68 -9.20 11.56
CA PRO A 78 -6.94 -7.94 11.45
C PRO A 78 -5.72 -7.87 12.37
N VAL A 79 -5.82 -8.36 13.61
CA VAL A 79 -4.70 -8.35 14.57
C VAL A 79 -3.56 -9.24 14.09
N LYS A 80 -3.87 -10.42 13.55
CA LYS A 80 -2.87 -11.33 12.99
C LYS A 80 -2.24 -10.75 11.73
N PHE A 81 -3.03 -10.11 10.86
CA PHE A 81 -2.53 -9.36 9.71
C PHE A 81 -1.52 -8.30 10.15
N LEU A 82 -1.89 -7.42 11.10
CA LEU A 82 -1.00 -6.37 11.58
C LEU A 82 0.29 -6.94 12.20
N ALA A 83 0.20 -8.02 12.97
CA ALA A 83 1.37 -8.66 13.56
C ALA A 83 2.32 -9.25 12.50
N VAL A 84 1.77 -9.86 11.44
CA VAL A 84 2.56 -10.38 10.31
C VAL A 84 3.15 -9.23 9.49
N ALA A 85 2.32 -8.26 9.08
CA ALA A 85 2.74 -7.10 8.32
C ALA A 85 3.84 -6.31 9.05
N SER A 86 3.68 -6.08 10.36
CA SER A 86 4.70 -5.43 11.20
C SER A 86 6.05 -6.15 11.12
N LYS A 87 6.06 -7.48 11.19
CA LYS A 87 7.30 -8.26 11.05
C LYS A 87 7.87 -8.20 9.64
N VAL A 88 7.01 -8.22 8.60
CA VAL A 88 7.44 -8.15 7.19
C VAL A 88 8.09 -6.81 6.88
N PHE A 89 7.47 -5.71 7.32
CA PHE A 89 7.96 -4.35 7.05
C PHE A 89 9.06 -3.90 8.02
N ALA A 90 9.30 -4.63 9.12
CA ALA A 90 10.44 -4.39 10.03
C ALA A 90 11.67 -5.27 9.73
N ARG A 91 11.68 -6.03 8.64
CA ARG A 91 12.80 -6.92 8.31
C ARG A 91 14.10 -6.13 8.12
N SER A 92 15.21 -6.71 8.57
CA SER A 92 16.54 -6.16 8.32
C SER A 92 16.75 -5.94 6.81
N PRO A 93 17.29 -4.78 6.40
CA PRO A 93 17.62 -4.51 5.01
C PRO A 93 18.55 -5.57 4.44
N THR A 94 18.30 -5.95 3.19
CA THR A 94 19.18 -6.82 2.41
C THR A 94 20.16 -5.97 1.59
N PRO A 95 21.29 -6.55 1.12
CA PRO A 95 22.17 -5.85 0.19
C PRO A 95 21.41 -5.32 -1.03
N THR A 96 21.87 -4.21 -1.60
CA THR A 96 21.20 -3.46 -2.68
C THR A 96 20.91 -4.26 -3.94
N SER A 97 21.57 -5.40 -4.14
CA SER A 97 21.35 -6.30 -5.28
C SER A 97 20.12 -7.21 -5.14
N ARG A 98 19.37 -7.14 -4.04
CA ARG A 98 18.15 -7.94 -3.81
C ARG A 98 17.02 -7.07 -3.28
N ALA A 99 15.79 -7.39 -3.69
CA ALA A 99 14.60 -6.76 -3.16
C ALA A 99 14.55 -6.80 -1.63
N SER A 100 14.15 -5.68 -1.03
CA SER A 100 14.02 -5.51 0.40
C SER A 100 12.76 -4.73 0.75
N MET A 101 12.17 -5.02 1.92
CA MET A 101 11.05 -4.25 2.45
C MET A 101 11.53 -2.93 3.06
N VAL A 102 12.64 -2.97 3.79
CA VAL A 102 13.29 -1.79 4.36
C VAL A 102 14.47 -1.43 3.47
N ILE A 103 14.42 -0.23 2.88
CA ILE A 103 15.48 0.27 2.01
C ILE A 103 16.44 1.12 2.83
N ARG A 104 17.74 0.84 2.69
CA ARG A 104 18.84 1.69 3.16
C ARG A 104 19.83 1.88 2.01
N ALA A 105 19.55 2.84 1.14
CA ALA A 105 20.47 3.26 0.10
C ALA A 105 21.24 4.52 0.55
N HIS A 106 22.20 4.96 -0.26
CA HIS A 106 23.00 6.15 0.03
C HIS A 106 22.15 7.43 -0.01
N ASP A 107 21.31 7.59 -1.04
CA ASP A 107 20.57 8.84 -1.29
C ASP A 107 19.10 8.78 -0.86
N TYR A 108 18.59 7.59 -0.53
CA TYR A 108 17.20 7.40 -0.12
C TYR A 108 17.03 6.16 0.75
N GLY A 109 15.90 6.07 1.44
CA GLY A 109 15.59 4.93 2.27
C GLY A 109 14.18 4.99 2.85
N THR A 110 13.78 3.90 3.51
CA THR A 110 12.53 3.85 4.25
C THR A 110 12.64 4.77 5.47
N ILE A 111 11.84 5.84 5.49
CA ILE A 111 11.79 6.81 6.60
C ILE A 111 10.76 6.41 7.65
N SER A 112 9.61 5.90 7.21
CA SER A 112 8.52 5.50 8.08
C SER A 112 7.81 4.27 7.54
N SER A 113 7.09 3.58 8.41
CA SER A 113 6.13 2.53 8.04
C SER A 113 4.85 2.71 8.82
N THR A 114 3.72 2.62 8.14
CA THR A 114 2.39 2.80 8.73
C THR A 114 1.52 1.59 8.41
N LEU A 115 0.82 1.09 9.41
CA LEU A 115 -0.19 0.04 9.25
C LEU A 115 -1.54 0.55 9.72
N ILE A 116 -2.56 0.28 8.92
CA ILE A 116 -3.93 0.72 9.16
C ILE A 116 -4.85 -0.48 9.01
N ALA A 117 -5.71 -0.70 9.99
CA ALA A 117 -6.85 -1.59 9.87
C ALA A 117 -8.13 -0.76 10.01
N LEU A 118 -8.93 -0.71 8.96
CA LEU A 118 -10.23 -0.04 8.96
C LEU A 118 -11.29 -1.01 9.50
N SER A 119 -12.20 -0.49 10.33
CA SER A 119 -13.34 -1.25 10.85
C SER A 119 -14.58 -0.36 10.87
N PRO A 120 -15.78 -0.91 10.62
CA PRO A 120 -17.04 -0.18 10.78
C PRO A 120 -17.22 0.41 12.18
N LYS A 121 -16.64 -0.22 13.20
CA LYS A 121 -16.64 0.27 14.58
C LYS A 121 -15.30 0.97 14.85
N PRO A 122 -15.29 2.28 15.14
CA PRO A 122 -14.04 3.03 15.35
C PRO A 122 -13.12 2.43 16.42
N ARG A 123 -13.67 1.82 17.47
CA ARG A 123 -12.90 1.16 18.54
C ARG A 123 -12.11 -0.07 18.08
N ASP A 124 -12.50 -0.66 16.96
CA ASP A 124 -11.86 -1.85 16.39
C ASP A 124 -10.89 -1.45 15.25
N ALA A 125 -10.82 -0.16 14.90
CA ALA A 125 -9.85 0.37 13.96
C ALA A 125 -8.48 0.53 14.63
N ILE A 126 -7.42 0.24 13.89
CA ILE A 126 -6.05 0.26 14.41
C ILE A 126 -5.18 1.09 13.48
N PHE A 127 -4.35 1.96 14.08
CA PHE A 127 -3.32 2.74 13.39
C PHE A 127 -2.00 2.55 14.13
N GLN A 128 -0.98 2.08 13.42
CA GLN A 128 0.38 1.87 13.93
C GLN A 128 1.38 2.56 13.01
N TYR A 129 2.42 3.17 13.57
CA TYR A 129 3.49 3.80 12.81
C TYR A 129 4.85 3.58 13.50
N ALA A 130 5.92 3.57 12.71
CA ALA A 130 7.32 3.47 13.14
C ALA A 130 8.23 4.30 12.24
#